data_AF-A0A7C6FHX2-F1
#
_entry.id   AF-A0A7C6FHX2-F1
#
_cell.length_a   1.000
_cell.length_b   1.000
_cell.length_c   1.000
_cell.angle_alpha   90.00
_cell.angle_beta   90.00
_cell.angle_gamma   90.00
#
_symmetry.space_group_name_H-M   'P 1'
#
loop_
_entity.id
_entity.type
_entity.pdbx_description
1 polymer ?
#
loop_
_entity_poly.entity_id
_entity_poly.type
_entity_poly.pdbx_seq_one_letter_code
_entity_poly.pdbx_strand_id
1 'polypeptide(L)' 'KPSIDVVKKIANILETTVGYLLGENQDTQVLKDPTMLQRLNDISQLKEKDKEHILYTLDAMIRDIKTRQAYAR' A
#
# COMPACT_ATOMS: atom_id res chain seq x y z
N LYS A 1 8.12 26.42 4.74
CA LYS A 1 8.06 24.97 4.40
C LYS A 1 9.01 24.23 5.33
N PRO A 2 8.58 23.17 6.04
CA PRO A 2 9.50 22.34 6.82
C PRO A 2 10.59 21.76 5.89
N SER A 3 11.78 21.52 6.42
CA SER A 3 12.82 20.84 5.65
C SER A 3 12.43 19.39 5.40
N ILE A 4 12.96 18.80 4.32
CA ILE A 4 12.73 17.38 3.97
C ILE A 4 13.10 16.47 5.15
N ASP A 5 14.15 16.80 5.89
CA ASP A 5 14.59 16.03 7.06
C ASP A 5 13.59 16.08 8.23
N VAL A 6 12.94 17.22 8.44
CA VAL A 6 11.87 17.36 9.43
C VAL A 6 10.67 16.50 9.03
N VAL A 7 10.28 16.52 7.75
CA VAL A 7 9.15 15.71 7.25
C VAL A 7 9.45 14.21 7.37
N LYS A 8 10.68 13.77 7.07
CA LYS A 8 11.11 12.36 7.28
C LYS A 8 11.02 11.94 8.74
N LYS A 9 11.48 12.78 9.68
CA LYS A 9 11.41 12.47 11.12
C LYS A 9 9.96 12.33 11.59
N ILE A 10 9.07 13.22 11.13
CA ILE A 10 7.64 13.16 11.45
C ILE A 10 7.01 11.88 10.89
N ALA A 11 7.31 11.51 9.63
CA ALA A 11 6.82 10.28 9.02
C ALA A 11 7.22 9.04 9.82
N ASN A 12 8.47 8.97 10.28
CA ASN A 12 8.97 7.88 11.10
C ASN A 12 8.27 7.80 12.46
N ILE A 13 8.06 8.94 13.15
CA ILE A 13 7.37 8.98 14.44
C ILE A 13 5.90 8.54 14.32
N LEU A 14 5.27 8.89 13.20
CA LEU A 14 3.87 8.55 12.92
C LEU A 14 3.70 7.20 12.22
N GLU A 15 4.78 6.42 12.10
CA GLU A 15 4.82 5.12 11.42
C GLU A 15 4.13 5.14 10.05
N THR A 16 4.39 6.19 9.28
CA THR A 16 3.75 6.44 7.99
C THR A 16 4.76 6.88 6.94
N THR A 17 4.32 7.13 5.71
CA THR A 17 5.22 7.57 4.64
C THR A 17 5.20 9.08 4.45
N VAL A 18 6.31 9.62 3.96
CA VAL A 18 6.41 11.05 3.60
C VAL A 18 5.34 11.45 2.59
N GLY A 19 5.07 10.59 1.60
CA GLY A 19 4.03 10.84 0.59
C GLY A 19 2.63 10.98 1.19
N TYR A 20 2.31 10.20 2.24
CA TYR A 20 1.05 10.34 2.98
C TYR A 20 0.93 11.72 3.66
N LEU A 21 2.01 12.21 4.27
CA LEU A 21 2.02 13.51 4.95
C LEU A 21 1.91 14.70 4.00
N LEU A 22 2.33 14.54 2.74
CA LEU A 22 2.22 15.57 1.71
C LEU A 22 0.82 15.63 1.08
N GLY A 23 -0.05 14.65 1.38
CA GLY A 23 -1.44 14.66 0.94
C GLY A 23 -1.62 14.58 -0.57
N GLU A 24 -0.63 14.04 -1.30
CA GLU A 24 -0.59 14.16 -2.76
C GLU A 24 -1.69 13.38 -3.50
N ASN A 25 -2.49 12.50 -2.85
CA ASN A 25 -3.59 11.78 -3.50
C ASN A 25 -4.76 11.43 -2.55
N GLN A 26 -5.99 11.30 -3.09
CA GLN A 26 -7.18 10.88 -2.33
C GLN A 26 -7.13 9.39 -1.90
N ASP A 27 -6.32 8.56 -2.56
CA ASP A 27 -6.08 7.15 -2.26
C ASP A 27 -4.98 6.92 -1.19
N THR A 28 -4.97 7.77 -0.16
CA THR A 28 -3.91 7.89 0.85
C THR A 28 -3.72 6.67 1.76
N GLN A 29 -4.64 5.72 1.80
CA GLN A 29 -4.57 4.61 2.76
C GLN A 29 -3.38 3.67 2.50
N VAL A 30 -3.00 3.46 1.24
CA VAL A 30 -1.84 2.61 0.90
C VAL A 30 -0.53 3.28 1.31
N LEU A 31 -0.43 4.59 1.11
CA LEU A 31 0.74 5.38 1.52
C LEU A 31 0.81 5.54 3.04
N LYS A 32 -0.30 5.35 3.76
CA LYS A 32 -0.30 5.46 5.22
C LYS A 32 0.50 4.36 5.89
N ASP A 33 0.45 3.14 5.35
CA ASP A 33 1.08 1.94 5.92
C ASP A 33 2.40 1.62 5.19
N PRO A 34 3.56 1.84 5.84
CA PRO A 34 4.87 1.56 5.25
C PRO A 34 5.09 0.09 4.90
N THR A 35 4.48 -0.84 5.64
CA THR A 35 4.61 -2.28 5.39
C THR A 35 3.85 -2.67 4.12
N MET A 36 2.65 -2.12 3.92
CA MET A 36 1.89 -2.33 2.70
C MET A 36 2.62 -1.75 1.47
N LEU A 37 3.23 -0.56 1.63
CA LEU A 37 4.04 0.02 0.57
C LEU A 37 5.27 -0.84 0.25
N GLN A 38 5.96 -1.36 1.27
CA GLN A 38 7.12 -2.23 1.09
C GLN A 38 6.75 -3.49 0.31
N ARG A 39 5.63 -4.14 0.65
CA ARG A 39 5.14 -5.33 -0.07
C ARG A 39 4.88 -5.05 -1.55
N LEU A 40 4.29 -3.89 -1.87
CA LEU A 40 4.07 -3.47 -3.26
C LEU A 40 5.40 -3.26 -4.00
N ASN A 41 6.37 -2.63 -3.34
CA ASN A 41 7.73 -2.47 -3.91
C ASN A 41 8.38 -3.84 -4.15
N ASP A 42 8.32 -4.76 -3.19
CA ASP A 42 8.89 -6.10 -3.32
C ASP A 42 8.26 -6.85 -4.51
N ILE A 43 6.93 -6.83 -4.63
CA ILE A 43 6.20 -7.44 -5.75
C ILE A 43 6.62 -6.82 -7.10
N SER A 44 6.79 -5.49 -7.14
CA SER A 44 7.17 -4.78 -8.37
C SER A 44 8.53 -5.21 -8.92
N GLN A 45 9.45 -5.61 -8.04
CA GLN A 45 10.81 -6.03 -8.36
C GLN A 45 10.94 -7.52 -8.75
N LEU A 46 9.87 -8.31 -8.59
CA LEU A 46 9.86 -9.72 -8.96
C LEU A 46 9.91 -9.92 -10.49
N LYS A 47 10.36 -11.10 -10.89
CA LYS A 47 10.26 -11.58 -12.27
C LYS A 47 8.78 -11.66 -12.68
N GLU A 48 8.52 -11.40 -13.95
CA GLU A 48 7.16 -11.22 -14.46
C GLU A 48 6.24 -12.40 -14.14
N LYS A 49 6.72 -13.63 -14.31
CA LYS A 49 5.94 -14.84 -14.01
C LYS A 49 5.57 -14.96 -12.53
N ASP A 50 6.47 -14.63 -11.62
CA ASP A 50 6.22 -14.72 -10.18
C ASP A 50 5.26 -13.61 -9.74
N LYS A 51 5.46 -12.41 -10.28
CA LYS A 51 4.57 -11.25 -10.09
C LYS A 51 3.15 -11.57 -10.55
N GLU A 52 2.98 -12.14 -11.74
CA GLU A 52 1.68 -12.53 -12.30
C GLU A 52 0.93 -13.48 -11.38
N HIS A 53 1.57 -14.55 -10.90
CA HIS A 53 0.94 -15.52 -10.00
C HIS A 53 0.52 -14.91 -8.66
N ILE A 54 1.36 -14.04 -8.09
CA ILE A 54 1.07 -13.39 -6.81
C ILE A 54 -0.13 -12.45 -6.98
N LEU A 55 -0.13 -11.62 -8.02
CA LEU A 55 -1.23 -10.69 -8.28
C LEU A 55 -2.53 -11.44 -8.58
N TYR A 56 -2.48 -12.50 -9.39
CA TYR A 56 -3.64 -13.34 -9.67
C TYR A 56 -4.28 -13.91 -8.39
N THR A 57 -3.43 -14.41 -7.47
CA THR A 57 -3.89 -14.97 -6.20
C THR A 57 -4.47 -13.88 -5.30
N LEU A 58 -3.82 -12.72 -5.21
CA LEU A 58 -4.29 -11.57 -4.45
C LEU A 58 -5.68 -11.13 -4.92
N ASP A 59 -5.86 -10.99 -6.24
CA ASP A 59 -7.12 -10.60 -6.86
C ASP A 59 -8.22 -11.62 -6.57
N ALA A 60 -7.90 -12.91 -6.64
CA ALA A 60 -8.85 -13.98 -6.32
C ALA A 60 -9.32 -13.90 -4.86
N MET A 61 -8.40 -13.68 -3.91
CA MET A 61 -8.73 -13.55 -2.48
C MET A 61 -9.57 -12.30 -2.18
N ILE A 62 -9.20 -11.14 -2.76
CA ILE A 62 -9.97 -9.90 -2.61
C ILE A 62 -11.38 -10.06 -3.16
N ARG A 63 -11.51 -10.67 -4.35
CA ARG A 63 -12.79 -10.95 -4.98
C ARG A 63 -13.65 -11.83 -4.08
N ASP A 64 -13.12 -12.95 -3.59
CA ASP A 64 -13.84 -13.87 -2.71
C ASP A 64 -14.40 -13.17 -1.45
N ILE A 65 -13.59 -12.35 -0.79
CA ILE A 65 -14.03 -11.59 0.40
C ILE A 65 -15.16 -10.61 0.03
N LYS A 66 -15.00 -9.83 -1.05
CA LYS A 66 -16.04 -8.89 -1.51
C LYS A 66 -17.34 -9.61 -1.87
N THR A 67 -17.24 -10.75 -2.55
CA THR A 67 -18.37 -11.61 -2.90
C THR A 67 -19.09 -12.10 -1.65
N ARG A 68 -18.36 -12.64 -0.66
CA ARG A 68 -18.94 -13.05 0.62
C ARG A 68 -19.64 -11.91 1.36
N GLN A 69 -19.04 -10.72 1.39
CA GLN A 69 -19.65 -9.53 2.01
C GLN A 69 -20.93 -9.07 1.30
N ALA A 70 -20.99 -9.20 -0.03
CA ALA A 70 -22.16 -8.84 -0.81
C ALA A 70 -23.34 -9.80 -0.57
N TYR A 71 -23.07 -11.10 -0.42
CA TYR A 71 -24.09 -12.12 -0.16
C TYR A 71 -24.44 -12.32 1.32
N ALA A 72 -23.65 -11.77 2.24
CA ALA A 72 -23.95 -11.76 3.68
C ALA A 72 -24.92 -10.64 4.10
N ARG A 73 -25.42 -9.85 3.14
CA ARG A 73 -26.43 -8.80 3.33
C ARG A 73 -27.80 -9.24 2.85
#